data_AF-A0A5C7PVU1-F1
#
_entry.id   AF-A0A5C7PVU1-F1
#
_cell.length_a   1.000
_cell.length_b   1.000
_cell.length_c   1.000
_cell.angle_alpha   90.00
_cell.angle_beta   90.00
_cell.angle_gamma   90.00
#
_symmetry.space_group_name_H-M   'P 1'
#
loop_
_entity.id
_entity.type
_entity.pdbx_description
1 polymer ?
#
loop_
_entity_poly.entity_id
_entity_poly.type
_entity_poly.pdbx_seq_one_letter_code
_entity_poly.pdbx_strand_id
1 'polypeptide(L)' 'MALTALQLETMRDELQRAIFSGARSVTFADLAGGSRSVQYHSLDEMQTALRSLNEQIAQANGTPRIRRRLIYTSKGY' A
#
# COMPACT_ATOMS: atom_id res chain seq x y z
N MET A 1 13.09 -4.00 -13.36
CA MET A 1 13.26 -2.75 -12.58
C MET A 1 12.27 -2.81 -11.43
N ALA A 2 12.75 -2.89 -10.19
CA ALA A 2 11.88 -2.87 -9.02
C ALA A 2 11.41 -1.44 -8.77
N LEU A 3 10.11 -1.26 -8.48
CA LEU A 3 9.59 0.02 -8.00
C LEU A 3 10.39 0.43 -6.76
N THR A 4 10.94 1.64 -6.75
CA THR A 4 11.72 2.12 -5.60
C THR A 4 10.79 2.45 -4.44
N ALA A 5 11.24 2.30 -3.20
CA ALA A 5 10.42 2.58 -2.01
C ALA A 5 9.78 3.98 -2.07
N LEU A 6 10.54 4.96 -2.57
CA LEU A 6 10.07 6.33 -2.80
C LEU A 6 8.86 6.41 -3.75
N GLN A 7 8.83 5.62 -4.82
CA GLN A 7 7.66 5.59 -5.72
C GLN A 7 6.42 5.08 -5.01
N LEU A 8 6.56 4.00 -4.25
CA LEU A 8 5.45 3.41 -3.53
C LEU A 8 4.90 4.37 -2.46
N GLU A 9 5.78 5.16 -1.82
CA GLU A 9 5.39 6.20 -0.88
C GLU A 9 4.63 7.36 -1.55
N THR A 10 5.10 7.85 -2.70
CA THR A 10 4.38 8.87 -3.48
C THR A 10 3.01 8.36 -3.93
N MET A 11 2.92 7.11 -4.39
CA MET A 11 1.64 6.50 -4.77
C MET A 11 0.67 6.38 -3.58
N ARG A 12 1.19 6.07 -2.39
CA ARG A 12 0.40 6.03 -1.15
C ARG A 12 -0.15 7.41 -0.81
N ASP A 13 0.68 8.45 -0.87
CA ASP A 13 0.26 9.82 -0.55
C ASP A 13 -0.84 10.32 -1.50
N GLU A 14 -0.66 10.14 -2.81
CA GLU A 14 -1.66 10.51 -3.82
C GLU A 14 -2.99 9.75 -3.63
N LEU A 15 -2.92 8.44 -3.36
CA LEU A 15 -4.11 7.64 -3.07
C LEU A 15 -4.80 8.10 -1.79
N GLN A 16 -4.04 8.37 -0.73
CA GLN A 16 -4.57 8.87 0.53
C GLN A 16 -5.24 10.23 0.34
N ARG A 17 -4.62 11.13 -0.42
CA ARG A 17 -5.17 12.46 -0.74
C ARG A 17 -6.45 12.37 -1.55
N ALA A 18 -6.52 11.45 -2.52
CA ALA A 18 -7.74 11.22 -3.29
C ALA A 18 -8.88 10.69 -2.42
N ILE A 19 -8.59 9.75 -1.50
CA ILE A 19 -9.55 9.25 -0.51
C ILE A 19 -10.07 10.39 0.37
N PHE A 20 -9.19 11.24 0.91
CA PHE A 20 -9.57 12.40 1.73
C PHE A 20 -10.40 13.42 0.95
N SER A 21 -10.12 13.61 -0.34
CA SER A 21 -10.87 14.50 -1.24
C SER A 21 -12.24 13.92 -1.64
N GLY A 22 -12.48 12.62 -1.42
CA GLY A 22 -13.66 11.91 -1.93
C GLY A 22 -13.59 11.63 -3.44
N ALA A 23 -12.42 11.82 -4.05
CA ALA A 23 -12.18 11.49 -5.44
C ALA A 23 -12.03 9.98 -5.61
N ARG A 24 -12.66 9.42 -6.65
CA ARG A 24 -12.57 7.99 -7.00
C ARG A 24 -11.50 7.68 -8.04
N SER A 25 -10.90 8.71 -8.63
CA SER A 25 -9.84 8.57 -9.62
C SER A 25 -8.53 9.07 -9.02
N VAL A 26 -7.47 8.29 -9.16
CA VAL A 26 -6.13 8.63 -8.69
C VAL A 26 -5.17 8.53 -9.87
N THR A 27 -4.34 9.55 -10.06
CA THR A 27 -3.33 9.55 -11.11
C THR A 27 -1.97 9.34 -10.46
N PHE A 28 -1.34 8.21 -10.76
CA PHE A 28 -0.01 7.88 -10.29
C PHE A 28 1.03 8.37 -11.30
N ALA A 29 1.98 9.20 -10.86
CA ALA A 29 3.14 9.56 -11.67
C ALA A 29 4.14 8.39 -11.68
N ASP A 30 4.45 7.87 -12.87
CA ASP A 30 5.44 6.81 -13.05
C ASP A 30 6.82 7.41 -13.38
N LEU A 31 7.90 6.81 -12.85
CA LEU A 31 9.27 7.31 -13.08
C LEU A 31 9.73 7.17 -14.53
N ALA A 32 9.06 6.37 -15.38
CA ALA A 32 9.34 6.30 -16.81
C ALA A 32 8.80 7.51 -17.60
N GLY A 33 8.36 8.58 -16.91
CA GLY A 33 7.78 9.78 -17.53
C GLY A 33 6.32 9.60 -17.94
N GLY A 34 5.67 8.54 -17.49
CA GLY A 34 4.25 8.28 -17.70
C GLY A 34 3.40 8.75 -16.52
N SER A 35 2.11 8.90 -16.75
CA SER A 35 1.12 9.01 -15.68
C SER A 35 0.06 7.93 -15.90
N ARG A 36 -0.24 7.18 -14.84
CA ARG A 36 -1.25 6.13 -14.86
C ARG A 36 -2.43 6.54 -14.00
N SER A 37 -3.56 6.84 -14.62
CA SER A 37 -4.82 7.05 -13.90
C SER A 37 -5.53 5.72 -13.63
N VAL A 38 -5.94 5.51 -12.39
CA VAL A 38 -6.76 4.39 -11.96
C VAL A 38 -8.03 4.95 -11.36
N GLN A 39 -9.17 4.48 -11.87
CA GLN A 39 -10.48 4.80 -11.32
C GLN A 39 -10.99 3.62 -10.52
N TYR A 40 -11.32 3.87 -9.26
CA TYR A 40 -11.85 2.89 -8.33
C TYR A 40 -13.38 3.01 -8.27
N HIS A 41 -14.08 1.89 -8.15
CA HIS A 41 -15.55 1.92 -8.09
C HIS A 41 -16.05 2.30 -6.70
N SER A 42 -15.26 2.01 -5.65
CA SER A 42 -15.64 2.21 -4.25
C SER A 42 -14.47 2.67 -3.37
N LEU A 43 -14.80 3.30 -2.24
CA LEU A 43 -13.81 3.68 -1.21
C LEU A 43 -13.14 2.45 -0.58
N ASP A 44 -13.85 1.32 -0.47
CA ASP A 44 -13.30 0.06 0.02
C ASP A 44 -12.15 -0.46 -0.86
N GLU A 45 -12.31 -0.38 -2.18
CA GLU A 45 -11.23 -0.72 -3.13
C GLU A 45 -10.03 0.21 -2.96
N MET A 46 -10.26 1.52 -2.77
CA MET A 46 -9.18 2.48 -2.53
C MET A 46 -8.44 2.17 -1.23
N GLN A 47 -9.15 1.81 -0.14
CA GLN A 47 -8.53 1.40 1.12
C GLN A 47 -7.74 0.09 0.99
N THR A 48 -8.24 -0.85 0.20
CA THR A 48 -7.57 -2.13 -0.09
C THR A 48 -6.28 -1.89 -0.88
N ALA A 49 -6.33 -1.02 -1.90
CA ALA A 49 -5.14 -0.58 -2.63
C ALA A 49 -4.12 0.11 -1.72
N LEU A 50 -4.57 0.96 -0.79
CA LEU A 50 -3.71 1.62 0.19
C LEU A 50 -3.01 0.62 1.12
N ARG A 51 -3.73 -0.40 1.58
CA ARG A 51 -3.15 -1.49 2.38
C ARG A 51 -2.09 -2.26 1.60
N SER A 52 -2.37 -2.61 0.35
CA SER A 52 -1.42 -3.31 -0.52
C SER A 52 -0.15 -2.47 -0.78
N LEU A 53 -0.29 -1.16 -1.03
CA LEU A 53 0.85 -0.26 -1.18
C LEU A 53 1.68 -0.20 0.10
N ASN A 54 1.06 -0.11 1.29
CA ASN A 54 1.77 -0.14 2.57
C ASN A 54 2.54 -1.45 2.78
N GLU A 55 1.97 -2.59 2.39
CA GLU A 55 2.68 -3.87 2.44
C GLU A 55 3.88 -3.89 1.50
N GLN A 56 3.73 -3.38 0.27
CA GLN A 56 4.84 -3.27 -0.68
C GLN A 56 5.93 -2.33 -0.18
N ILE A 57 5.57 -1.20 0.44
CA ILE A 57 6.53 -0.27 1.06
C ILE A 57 7.26 -0.95 2.22
N ALA A 58 6.54 -1.69 3.08
CA ALA A 58 7.16 -2.41 4.18
C ALA A 58 8.13 -3.50 3.70
N GLN A 59 7.79 -4.20 2.61
CA GLN A 59 8.67 -5.16 1.94
C GLN A 59 9.90 -4.46 1.32
N ALA A 60 9.70 -3.33 0.62
CA ALA A 60 10.76 -2.56 -0.03
C ALA A 60 11.71 -1.90 0.97
N ASN A 61 11.20 -1.41 2.10
CA ASN A 61 11.98 -0.85 3.21
C ASN A 61 12.58 -1.92 4.14
N GLY A 62 12.39 -3.20 3.83
CA GLY A 62 12.99 -4.30 4.59
C GLY A 62 12.50 -4.40 6.03
N THR A 63 11.29 -3.94 6.35
CA THR A 63 10.70 -4.17 7.67
C THR A 63 10.08 -5.57 7.67
N PRO A 64 10.72 -6.60 8.27
CA PRO A 64 10.08 -7.89 8.40
C PRO A 64 8.84 -7.69 9.25
N ARG A 65 7.65 -7.89 8.67
CA ARG A 65 6.41 -8.04 9.41
C ARG A 65 6.64 -9.20 10.37
N ILE A 66 6.94 -8.89 11.64
CA ILE A 66 7.13 -9.89 12.69
C ILE A 66 5.81 -10.63 12.79
N ARG A 67 5.75 -11.82 12.16
CA ARG A 67 4.65 -12.76 12.35
C ARG A 67 4.77 -13.22 13.79
N ARG A 68 4.03 -12.57 14.68
CA ARG A 68 3.97 -12.90 16.11
C ARG A 68 3.49 -14.34 16.20
N ARG A 69 4.43 -15.28 16.38
CA ARG A 69 4.13 -16.71 16.55
C ARG A 69 3.43 -16.83 17.90
N LEU A 70 2.10 -16.94 17.89
CA LEU A 70 1.34 -17.43 19.04
C LEU A 70 1.74 -18.89 19.25
N ILE A 71 2.80 -19.10 20.02
CA ILE A 71 3.13 -20.43 20.54
C ILE A 71 2.12 -20.69 21.66
N TYR A 72 1.08 -21.47 21.36
CA TYR A 72 0.31 -22.11 22.41
C TYR A 72 1.20 -23.20 23.02
N THR A 73 1.93 -22.86 24.08
CA THR A 73 2.40 -23.90 24.99
C THR A 73 1.20 -24.27 25.86
N SER A 74 0.52 -25.36 25.52
CA SER A 74 -0.31 -26.07 26.49
C SER A 74 0.64 -26.62 27.56
N LYS A 75 0.91 -25.81 28.58
CA LYS A 75 1.54 -26.25 29.82
C LYS A 75 0.58 -27.25 30.46
N GLY A 76 1.04 -28.48 30.59
CA GLY A 76 0.22 -29.62 30.98
C GLY A 76 -0.47 -29.46 32.33
N TYR A 77 -1.58 -30.18 32.43
CA TYR A 77 -2.07 -30.91 33.60
C TYR A 77 -2.73 -32.19 33.11
#